data_AF-A0A7R6XM89-F1
#
_entry.id   AF-A0A7R6XM89-F1
#
_cell.length_a   1.000
_cell.length_b   1.000
_cell.length_c   1.000
_cell.angle_alpha   90.00
_cell.angle_beta   90.00
_cell.angle_gamma   90.00
#
_symmetry.space_group_name_H-M   'P 1'
#
loop_
_entity.id
_entity.type
_entity.pdbx_description
1 polymer ?
#
loop_
_entity_poly.entity_id
_entity_poly.type
_entity_poly.pdbx_seq_one_letter_code
_entity_poly.pdbx_strand_id
1 'polypeptide(L)'
;MLASVALELHGIRAGSTEQGERLARAAMLVDQLSTRVHAAAWNLRPADLDHLGLRASVEDLAAMLCAQLDIPCDMDLEALSCPLAPEVALTLYRVAQEALTNIGKHAQPHRAGVTAHVGDRRLRLTIEDDGRGFDANTTPGSRALGLAGMRERLALVGGELSIETARGKGTTLYADVPLTD
;
A
#
# COMPACT_ATOMS: atom_id res chain seq x y z
N MET A 1 -14.02 10.53 -15.33
CA MET A 1 -14.58 11.83 -14.86
C MET A 1 -13.54 12.73 -14.21
N LEU A 2 -12.62 12.24 -13.36
CA LEU A 2 -11.60 13.08 -12.68
C LEU A 2 -10.53 13.68 -13.61
N ALA A 3 -10.00 12.91 -14.56
CA ALA A 3 -9.06 13.42 -15.58
C ALA A 3 -9.69 14.52 -16.46
N SER A 4 -11.02 14.48 -16.65
CA SER A 4 -11.77 15.47 -17.43
C SER A 4 -11.83 16.83 -16.71
N VAL A 5 -11.97 16.82 -15.38
CA VAL A 5 -12.00 18.05 -14.57
C VAL A 5 -10.62 18.71 -14.56
N ALA A 6 -9.53 17.93 -14.50
CA ALA A 6 -8.17 18.46 -14.55
C ALA A 6 -7.80 19.05 -15.93
N LEU A 7 -8.38 18.51 -17.01
CA LEU A 7 -8.22 19.02 -18.38
C LEU A 7 -9.00 20.32 -18.61
N GLU A 8 -10.24 20.43 -18.11
CA GLU A 8 -11.02 21.68 -18.21
C GLU A 8 -10.36 22.85 -17.47
N LEU A 9 -9.69 22.57 -16.33
CA LEU A 9 -8.96 23.59 -15.57
C LEU A 9 -7.73 24.13 -16.31
N HIS A 10 -7.13 23.38 -17.24
CA HIS A 10 -6.01 23.86 -18.06
C HIS A 10 -6.45 24.75 -19.24
N GLY A 11 -7.73 24.69 -19.65
CA GLY A 11 -8.25 25.41 -20.82
C GLY A 11 -8.55 26.90 -20.58
N ILE A 12 -8.67 27.35 -19.33
CA ILE A 12 -9.06 28.73 -19.00
C ILE A 12 -7.80 29.58 -18.76
N ARG A 13 -7.01 29.81 -19.82
CA ARG A 13 -5.98 30.85 -19.85
C ARG A 13 -6.51 32.11 -20.54
N ALA A 14 -7.38 32.82 -19.84
CA ALA A 14 -7.73 34.21 -20.13
C ALA A 14 -8.31 34.87 -18.87
N GLY A 15 -7.47 35.11 -17.86
CA GLY A 15 -7.88 35.72 -16.59
C GLY A 15 -6.68 36.17 -15.77
N SER A 16 -6.84 37.22 -14.97
CA SER A 16 -5.78 37.92 -14.23
C SER A 16 -5.01 37.00 -13.27
N THR A 17 -3.81 37.43 -12.85
CA THR A 17 -2.92 36.72 -11.91
C THR A 17 -3.64 36.22 -10.64
N GLU A 18 -4.64 36.97 -10.15
CA GLU A 18 -5.46 36.59 -9.00
C GLU A 18 -6.38 35.37 -9.28
N GLN A 19 -6.90 35.24 -10.50
CA GLN A 19 -7.69 34.07 -10.92
C GLN A 19 -6.80 32.83 -11.03
N GLY A 20 -5.56 32.98 -11.51
CA GLY A 20 -4.56 31.91 -11.53
C GLY A 20 -4.23 31.36 -10.14
N GLU A 21 -4.05 32.25 -9.15
CA GLU A 21 -3.80 31.83 -7.75
C GLU A 21 -5.00 31.16 -7.10
N ARG A 22 -6.22 31.66 -7.35
CA ARG A 22 -7.45 31.01 -6.86
C ARG A 22 -7.63 29.62 -7.47
N LEU A 23 -7.30 29.46 -8.76
CA LEU A 23 -7.36 28.17 -9.45
C LEU A 23 -6.33 27.18 -8.90
N ALA A 24 -5.09 27.64 -8.64
CA ALA A 24 -4.05 26.82 -8.03
C ALA A 24 -4.45 26.35 -6.62
N ARG A 25 -5.02 27.24 -5.80
CA ARG A 25 -5.56 26.86 -4.47
C ARG A 25 -6.70 25.86 -4.57
N ALA A 26 -7.61 26.03 -5.53
CA ALA A 26 -8.69 25.09 -5.78
C ALA A 26 -8.16 23.71 -6.20
N ALA A 27 -7.17 23.66 -7.10
CA ALA A 27 -6.53 22.42 -7.52
C ALA A 27 -5.84 21.70 -6.34
N MET A 28 -5.13 22.42 -5.46
CA MET A 28 -4.54 21.84 -4.26
C MET A 28 -5.59 21.29 -3.29
N LEU A 29 -6.71 21.99 -3.11
CA LEU A 29 -7.81 21.51 -2.26
C LEU A 29 -8.48 20.26 -2.85
N VAL A 30 -8.65 20.20 -4.17
CA VAL A 30 -9.17 19.01 -4.87
C VAL A 30 -8.23 17.82 -4.69
N ASP A 31 -6.91 18.03 -4.81
CA ASP A 31 -5.90 16.98 -4.60
C ASP A 31 -5.90 16.47 -3.15
N GLN A 32 -5.99 17.38 -2.18
CA GLN A 32 -6.11 17.02 -0.76
C GLN A 32 -7.41 16.28 -0.45
N LEU A 33 -8.53 16.71 -1.04
CA LEU A 33 -9.81 16.02 -0.90
C LEU A 33 -9.78 14.65 -1.57
N SER A 34 -9.17 14.51 -2.75
CA SER A 34 -8.97 13.22 -3.42
C SER A 34 -8.15 12.28 -2.55
N THR A 35 -7.04 12.76 -1.98
CA THR A 35 -6.21 11.98 -1.06
C THR A 35 -7.00 11.55 0.18
N ARG A 36 -7.85 12.43 0.73
CA ARG A 36 -8.68 12.12 1.91
C ARG A 36 -9.84 11.18 1.60
N VAL A 37 -10.49 11.33 0.45
CA VAL A 37 -11.56 10.43 -0.02
C VAL A 37 -10.98 9.06 -0.32
N HIS A 38 -9.82 8.99 -0.98
CA HIS A 38 -9.08 7.74 -1.08
C HIS A 38 -8.77 7.19 0.30
N ALA A 39 -8.13 7.93 1.21
CA ALA A 39 -7.85 7.44 2.57
C ALA A 39 -9.10 6.98 3.36
N ALA A 40 -10.26 7.62 3.16
CA ALA A 40 -11.52 7.26 3.81
C ALA A 40 -12.16 6.01 3.20
N ALA A 41 -12.18 5.90 1.86
CA ALA A 41 -12.59 4.69 1.15
C ALA A 41 -11.66 3.52 1.51
N TRP A 42 -10.41 3.81 1.82
CA TRP A 42 -9.46 2.81 2.26
C TRP A 42 -9.94 2.24 3.58
N ASN A 43 -10.37 2.97 4.60
CA ASN A 43 -10.74 2.44 5.93
C ASN A 43 -11.97 1.51 6.04
N LEU A 44 -12.75 1.33 4.97
CA LEU A 44 -13.85 0.35 4.93
C LEU A 44 -13.32 -1.05 4.62
N ARG A 45 -14.07 -2.11 4.97
CA ARG A 45 -13.79 -3.45 4.43
C ARG A 45 -13.75 -3.29 2.90
N PRO A 46 -12.61 -3.59 2.22
CA PRO A 46 -12.52 -3.38 0.78
C PRO A 46 -13.58 -4.25 0.12
N ALA A 47 -14.47 -3.66 -0.70
CA ALA A 47 -15.49 -4.42 -1.41
C ALA A 47 -14.83 -5.56 -2.24
N ASP A 48 -13.66 -5.29 -2.80
CA ASP A 48 -12.87 -6.26 -3.56
C ASP A 48 -12.43 -7.46 -2.70
N LEU A 49 -12.15 -7.26 -1.41
CA LEU A 49 -11.81 -8.36 -0.50
C LEU A 49 -13.01 -9.29 -0.28
N ASP A 50 -14.22 -8.73 -0.21
CA ASP A 50 -15.46 -9.49 -0.02
C ASP A 50 -15.94 -10.18 -1.31
N HIS A 51 -15.61 -9.65 -2.49
CA HIS A 51 -16.06 -10.15 -3.79
C HIS A 51 -15.03 -11.02 -4.53
N LEU A 52 -13.75 -10.66 -4.47
CA LEU A 52 -12.66 -11.30 -5.23
C LEU A 52 -11.74 -12.14 -4.32
N GLY A 53 -11.79 -11.90 -3.01
CA GLY A 53 -10.95 -12.57 -2.03
C GLY A 53 -9.56 -11.93 -1.88
N LEU A 54 -8.80 -12.42 -0.90
CA LEU A 54 -7.53 -11.79 -0.48
C LEU A 54 -6.48 -11.82 -1.59
N ARG A 55 -6.30 -12.96 -2.26
CA ARG A 55 -5.30 -13.13 -3.32
C ARG A 55 -5.46 -12.08 -4.42
N ALA A 56 -6.61 -12.05 -5.08
CA ALA A 56 -6.90 -11.10 -6.16
C ALA A 56 -6.76 -9.64 -5.69
N SER A 57 -7.26 -9.35 -4.48
CA SER A 57 -7.15 -8.00 -3.91
C SER A 57 -5.71 -7.54 -3.69
N VAL A 58 -4.79 -8.45 -3.32
CA VAL A 58 -3.36 -8.14 -3.15
C VAL A 58 -2.64 -8.08 -4.51
N GLU A 59 -2.98 -8.96 -5.44
CA GLU A 59 -2.50 -8.93 -6.83
C GLU A 59 -2.82 -7.56 -7.47
N ASP A 60 -4.06 -7.07 -7.32
CA ASP A 60 -4.48 -5.77 -7.86
C ASP A 60 -3.71 -4.61 -7.23
N LEU A 61 -3.51 -4.61 -5.92
CA LEU A 61 -2.71 -3.57 -5.24
C LEU A 61 -1.27 -3.52 -5.78
N ALA A 62 -0.65 -4.68 -5.93
CA ALA A 62 0.73 -4.81 -6.41
C ALA A 62 0.85 -4.39 -7.88
N ALA A 63 -0.07 -4.86 -8.73
CA ALA A 63 -0.13 -4.51 -10.15
C ALA A 63 -0.35 -3.01 -10.36
N MET A 64 -1.26 -2.39 -9.61
CA MET A 64 -1.50 -0.94 -9.68
C MET A 64 -0.25 -0.13 -9.30
N LEU A 65 0.41 -0.49 -8.20
CA LEU A 65 1.65 0.19 -7.78
C LEU A 65 2.72 0.09 -8.87
N CYS A 66 2.97 -1.11 -9.38
CA CYS A 66 4.05 -1.34 -10.31
C CYS A 66 3.79 -0.70 -11.68
N ALA A 67 2.54 -0.71 -12.14
CA ALA A 67 2.13 0.04 -13.33
C ALA A 67 2.30 1.56 -13.13
N GLN A 68 1.99 2.09 -11.93
CA GLN A 68 2.17 3.51 -11.63
C GLN A 68 3.65 3.93 -11.62
N LEU A 69 4.53 3.03 -11.18
CA LEU A 69 5.98 3.27 -11.10
C LEU A 69 6.75 2.88 -12.37
N ASP A 70 6.11 2.22 -13.33
CA ASP A 70 6.73 1.63 -14.52
C ASP A 70 7.88 0.65 -14.19
N ILE A 71 7.60 -0.27 -13.26
CA ILE A 71 8.57 -1.29 -12.79
C ILE A 71 8.01 -2.72 -12.89
N PRO A 72 8.86 -3.74 -13.04
CA PRO A 72 8.44 -5.13 -12.91
C PRO A 72 7.96 -5.47 -11.49
N CYS A 73 7.00 -6.40 -11.42
CA CYS A 73 6.47 -6.95 -10.18
C CYS A 73 6.55 -8.48 -10.20
N ASP A 74 7.30 -9.04 -9.24
CA ASP A 74 7.36 -10.49 -9.05
C ASP A 74 6.26 -10.90 -8.04
N MET A 75 5.34 -11.77 -8.46
CA MET A 75 4.19 -12.18 -7.63
C MET A 75 4.05 -13.69 -7.54
N ASP A 76 3.95 -14.19 -6.31
CA ASP A 76 3.58 -15.58 -6.01
C ASP A 76 2.63 -15.61 -4.81
N LEU A 77 1.33 -15.59 -5.08
CA LEU A 77 0.29 -15.37 -4.06
C LEU A 77 -0.69 -16.55 -3.95
N GLU A 78 -0.32 -17.72 -4.48
CA GLU A 78 -1.19 -18.91 -4.46
C GLU A 78 -1.57 -19.30 -3.03
N ALA A 79 -0.64 -19.14 -2.08
CA ALA A 79 -0.87 -19.41 -0.67
C ALA A 79 -1.96 -18.53 -0.01
N LEU A 80 -2.30 -17.37 -0.61
CA LEU A 80 -3.40 -16.52 -0.13
C LEU A 80 -4.79 -17.04 -0.50
N SER A 81 -4.88 -18.10 -1.32
CA SER A 81 -6.14 -18.78 -1.65
C SER A 81 -6.61 -19.75 -0.56
N CYS A 82 -5.83 -19.96 0.50
CA CYS A 82 -6.25 -20.82 1.61
C CYS A 82 -7.42 -20.20 2.40
N PRO A 83 -8.26 -21.03 3.07
CA PRO A 83 -9.30 -20.52 3.95
C PRO A 83 -8.68 -19.76 5.13
N LEU A 84 -9.05 -18.49 5.27
CA LEU A 84 -8.61 -17.62 6.36
C LEU A 84 -9.81 -17.08 7.10
N ALA A 85 -9.66 -16.88 8.42
CA ALA A 85 -10.64 -16.12 9.18
C ALA A 85 -10.78 -14.70 8.57
N PRO A 86 -12.01 -14.15 8.50
CA PRO A 86 -12.25 -12.86 7.85
C PRO A 86 -11.36 -11.72 8.39
N GLU A 87 -11.06 -11.73 9.69
CA GLU A 87 -10.20 -10.77 10.38
C GLU A 87 -8.73 -10.90 9.97
N VAL A 88 -8.26 -12.14 9.77
CA VAL A 88 -6.89 -12.43 9.29
C VAL A 88 -6.74 -11.93 7.85
N ALA A 89 -7.71 -12.24 6.98
CA ALA A 89 -7.70 -11.79 5.60
C ALA A 89 -7.68 -10.25 5.50
N LEU A 90 -8.54 -9.57 6.27
CA LEU A 90 -8.55 -8.11 6.32
C LEU A 90 -7.23 -7.55 6.86
N THR A 91 -6.65 -8.17 7.88
CA THR A 91 -5.37 -7.74 8.47
C THR A 91 -4.24 -7.84 7.45
N LEU A 92 -4.11 -8.98 6.76
CA LEU A 92 -3.10 -9.18 5.72
C LEU A 92 -3.27 -8.19 4.57
N TYR A 93 -4.50 -7.98 4.09
CA TYR A 93 -4.79 -6.98 3.07
C TYR A 93 -4.32 -5.58 3.50
N ARG A 94 -4.62 -5.19 4.74
CA ARG A 94 -4.21 -3.87 5.28
C ARG A 94 -2.71 -3.73 5.44
N VAL A 95 -2.02 -4.82 5.78
CA VAL A 95 -0.56 -4.83 5.83
C VAL A 95 0.00 -4.69 4.42
N ALA A 96 -0.53 -5.42 3.45
CA ALA A 96 -0.12 -5.33 2.06
C ALA A 96 -0.28 -3.92 1.50
N GLN A 97 -1.45 -3.35 1.72
CA GLN A 97 -1.80 -2.01 1.32
C GLN A 97 -0.83 -0.95 1.86
N GLU A 98 -0.53 -0.99 3.16
CA GLU A 98 0.39 -0.04 3.79
C GLU A 98 1.84 -0.27 3.34
N ALA A 99 2.28 -1.52 3.18
CA ALA A 99 3.61 -1.85 2.68
C ALA A 99 3.83 -1.34 1.25
N LEU A 100 2.89 -1.62 0.34
CA LEU A 100 2.94 -1.14 -1.05
C LEU A 100 2.85 0.38 -1.14
N THR A 101 2.04 1.01 -0.28
CA THR A 101 2.00 2.48 -0.15
C THR A 101 3.35 3.05 0.29
N ASN A 102 4.01 2.39 1.23
CA ASN A 102 5.35 2.77 1.68
C ASN A 102 6.38 2.66 0.56
N ILE A 103 6.34 1.60 -0.25
CA ILE A 103 7.20 1.46 -1.44
C ILE A 103 6.97 2.65 -2.38
N GLY A 104 5.73 2.93 -2.78
CA GLY A 104 5.42 4.01 -3.72
C GLY A 104 5.82 5.40 -3.21
N LYS A 105 5.65 5.67 -1.91
CA LYS A 105 6.01 6.97 -1.32
C LYS A 105 7.49 7.14 -1.04
N HIS A 106 8.24 6.04 -0.89
CA HIS A 106 9.52 6.09 -0.21
C HIS A 106 10.65 5.26 -0.79
N ALA A 107 10.40 4.22 -1.57
CA ALA A 107 11.47 3.32 -1.98
C ALA A 107 12.27 3.85 -3.18
N GLN A 108 11.60 4.47 -4.17
CA GLN A 108 12.17 4.69 -5.51
C GLN A 108 12.81 3.40 -6.06
N PRO A 109 12.06 2.29 -6.12
CA PRO A 109 12.61 1.00 -6.50
C PRO A 109 12.72 0.86 -8.02
N HIS A 110 13.49 -0.13 -8.48
CA HIS A 110 13.49 -0.61 -9.86
C HIS A 110 12.70 -1.92 -10.01
N ARG A 111 12.36 -2.59 -8.90
CA ARG A 111 11.49 -3.76 -8.84
C ARG A 111 10.79 -3.87 -7.49
N ALA A 112 9.64 -4.52 -7.48
CA ALA A 112 8.95 -4.92 -6.26
C ALA A 112 8.53 -6.40 -6.33
N GLY A 113 8.39 -7.03 -5.16
CA GLY A 113 7.95 -8.41 -5.03
C GLY A 113 6.85 -8.55 -3.99
N VAL A 114 5.87 -9.41 -4.26
CA VAL A 114 4.83 -9.79 -3.30
C VAL A 114 4.63 -11.29 -3.36
N THR A 115 5.02 -11.99 -2.30
CA THR A 115 4.92 -13.44 -2.22
C THR A 115 4.21 -13.90 -0.96
N ALA A 116 3.55 -15.04 -1.01
CA ALA A 116 2.93 -15.67 0.13
C ALA A 116 3.31 -17.14 0.19
N HIS A 117 3.63 -17.61 1.39
CA HIS A 117 4.02 -18.99 1.63
C HIS A 117 3.31 -19.53 2.87
N VAL A 118 2.95 -20.81 2.84
CA VAL A 118 2.40 -21.54 3.99
C VAL A 118 3.39 -22.58 4.45
N GLY A 119 3.80 -22.51 5.72
CA GLY A 119 4.73 -23.44 6.34
C GLY A 119 4.57 -23.42 7.86
N ASP A 120 4.82 -24.54 8.53
CA ASP A 120 4.76 -24.65 10.00
C ASP A 120 3.45 -24.12 10.62
N ARG A 121 2.32 -24.37 9.95
CA ARG A 121 0.99 -23.87 10.34
C ARG A 121 0.90 -22.35 10.43
N ARG A 122 1.70 -21.65 9.64
CA ARG A 122 1.68 -20.20 9.50
C ARG A 122 1.59 -19.82 8.03
N LEU A 123 0.94 -18.71 7.77
CA LEU A 123 1.01 -18.02 6.49
C LEU A 123 1.92 -16.83 6.64
N ARG A 124 2.92 -16.73 5.76
CA ARG A 124 3.82 -15.60 5.65
C ARG A 124 3.52 -14.85 4.37
N LEU A 125 3.15 -13.58 4.50
CA LEU A 125 3.11 -12.63 3.39
C LEU A 125 4.41 -11.83 3.40
N THR A 126 5.14 -11.84 2.28
CA THR A 126 6.39 -11.12 2.08
C THR A 126 6.18 -10.04 1.03
N ILE A 127 6.62 -8.82 1.34
CA ILE A 127 6.56 -7.68 0.42
C ILE A 127 7.92 -7.02 0.41
N GLU A 128 8.50 -6.88 -0.78
CA GLU A 128 9.86 -6.39 -0.93
C GLU A 128 10.04 -5.39 -2.06
N ASP A 129 11.05 -4.55 -1.92
CA ASP A 129 11.52 -3.59 -2.91
C ASP A 129 13.05 -3.53 -2.92
N ASP A 130 13.64 -3.20 -4.06
CA ASP A 130 15.10 -2.99 -4.20
C ASP A 130 15.51 -1.51 -4.10
N GLY A 131 14.65 -0.67 -3.52
CA GLY A 131 14.83 0.76 -3.45
C GLY A 131 15.85 1.22 -2.41
N ARG A 132 15.71 2.48 -1.99
CA ARG A 132 16.71 3.14 -1.13
C ARG A 132 16.79 2.60 0.29
N GLY A 133 15.83 1.78 0.73
CA GLY A 133 15.73 1.27 2.10
C GLY A 133 15.75 2.37 3.17
N PHE A 134 15.95 1.98 4.43
CA PHE A 134 16.12 2.91 5.54
C PHE A 134 16.90 2.30 6.70
N ASP A 135 17.24 3.13 7.69
CA ASP A 135 17.77 2.65 8.95
C ASP A 135 16.60 2.41 9.91
N ALA A 136 16.39 1.14 10.27
CA ALA A 136 15.31 0.72 11.15
C ALA A 136 15.34 1.43 12.51
N ASN A 137 16.54 1.74 13.03
CA ASN A 137 16.71 2.34 14.36
C ASN A 137 16.43 3.84 14.40
N THR A 138 16.41 4.50 13.25
CA THR A 138 16.23 5.95 13.16
C THR A 138 14.99 6.34 12.35
N THR A 139 14.01 5.44 12.21
CA THR A 139 12.81 5.65 11.37
C THR A 139 11.99 6.85 11.88
N PRO A 140 11.93 8.00 11.17
CA PRO A 140 11.18 9.17 11.63
C PRO A 140 9.75 9.22 11.06
N GLY A 141 8.85 9.91 11.76
CA GLY A 141 7.61 10.46 11.20
C GLY A 141 6.55 9.41 10.80
N SER A 142 5.87 9.65 9.66
CA SER A 142 4.71 8.86 9.21
C SER A 142 5.00 7.39 8.98
N ARG A 143 6.23 7.04 8.58
CA ARG A 143 6.62 5.63 8.39
C ARG A 143 6.64 4.86 9.70
N ALA A 144 7.17 5.46 10.76
CA ALA A 144 7.17 4.83 12.09
C ALA A 144 5.74 4.54 12.57
N LEU A 145 4.80 5.46 12.29
CA LEU A 145 3.39 5.29 12.60
C LEU A 145 2.75 4.16 11.74
N GLY A 146 3.04 4.11 10.44
CA GLY A 146 2.57 3.04 9.56
C GLY A 146 3.05 1.65 10.01
N LEU A 147 4.35 1.53 10.34
CA LEU A 147 4.92 0.29 10.87
C LEU A 147 4.34 -0.11 12.23
N ALA A 148 4.12 0.86 13.13
CA ALA A 148 3.48 0.60 14.42
C ALA A 148 2.05 0.09 14.24
N GLY A 149 1.25 0.76 13.39
CA GLY A 149 -0.12 0.33 13.11
C GLY A 149 -0.20 -1.04 12.43
N MET A 150 0.78 -1.43 11.60
CA MET A 150 0.86 -2.79 11.06
C MET A 150 1.16 -3.83 12.15
N ARG A 151 2.11 -3.54 13.06
CA ARG A 151 2.43 -4.42 14.20
C ARG A 151 1.23 -4.64 15.11
N GLU A 152 0.54 -3.57 15.49
CA GLU A 152 -0.63 -3.63 16.35
C GLU A 152 -1.74 -4.47 15.71
N ARG A 153 -2.04 -4.25 14.42
CA ARG A 153 -3.05 -5.04 13.68
C ARG A 153 -2.70 -6.52 13.61
N LEU A 154 -1.45 -6.87 13.32
CA LEU A 154 -1.01 -8.26 13.27
C LEU A 154 -1.12 -8.92 14.66
N ALA A 155 -0.73 -8.21 15.73
CA ALA A 155 -0.84 -8.72 17.08
C ALA A 155 -2.30 -9.08 17.46
N LEU A 156 -3.31 -8.34 16.98
CA LEU A 156 -4.73 -8.63 17.22
C LEU A 156 -5.19 -9.98 16.65
N VAL A 157 -4.50 -10.51 15.65
CA VAL A 157 -4.78 -11.82 15.04
C VAL A 157 -3.74 -12.88 15.39
N GLY A 158 -2.91 -12.64 16.42
CA GLY A 158 -1.83 -13.54 16.83
C GLY A 158 -0.65 -13.59 15.85
N GLY A 159 -0.57 -12.62 14.95
CA GLY A 159 0.48 -12.48 13.96
C GLY A 159 1.65 -11.60 14.42
N GLU A 160 2.70 -11.60 13.61
CA GLU A 160 3.95 -10.89 13.86
C GLU A 160 4.42 -10.16 12.60
N LEU A 161 5.08 -9.02 12.79
CA LEU A 161 5.70 -8.25 11.71
C LEU A 161 7.21 -8.21 11.92
N SER A 162 7.97 -8.63 10.91
CA SER A 162 9.41 -8.42 10.86
C SER A 162 9.80 -7.66 9.60
N ILE A 163 10.89 -6.89 9.67
CA ILE A 163 11.33 -6.00 8.58
C ILE A 163 12.84 -6.08 8.50
N GLU A 164 13.33 -6.32 7.29
CA GLU A 164 14.73 -6.27 6.93
C GLU A 164 14.94 -5.08 6.00
N THR A 165 15.81 -4.15 6.39
CA THR A 165 16.11 -2.99 5.55
C THR A 165 17.46 -2.40 5.92
N ALA A 166 18.12 -1.85 4.91
CA ALA A 166 19.30 -1.03 5.07
C ALA A 166 19.34 0.03 3.99
N ARG A 167 20.02 1.15 4.24
CA ARG A 167 20.21 2.20 3.23
C ARG A 167 20.88 1.60 1.98
N GLY A 168 20.24 1.78 0.83
CA GLY A 168 20.66 1.27 -0.47
C GLY A 168 20.49 -0.24 -0.67
N LYS A 169 19.74 -0.93 0.21
CA LYS A 169 19.50 -2.38 0.14
C LYS A 169 18.04 -2.75 -0.01
N GLY A 170 17.16 -1.77 -0.23
CA GLY A 170 15.73 -2.01 -0.28
C GLY A 170 15.09 -2.26 1.08
N THR A 171 13.89 -2.81 1.03
CA THR A 171 13.10 -3.18 2.20
C THR A 171 12.43 -4.50 1.92
N THR A 172 12.47 -5.42 2.88
CA THR A 172 11.65 -6.63 2.91
C THR A 172 10.83 -6.63 4.18
N LEU A 173 9.52 -6.79 4.05
CA LEU A 173 8.56 -6.86 5.13
C LEU A 173 7.95 -8.26 5.15
N TYR A 174 7.94 -8.90 6.31
CA TYR A 174 7.31 -10.18 6.53
C TYR A 174 6.16 -10.02 7.53
N ALA A 175 4.99 -10.47 7.13
CA ALA A 175 3.80 -10.55 7.95
C ALA A 175 3.41 -12.01 8.14
N ASP A 176 3.59 -12.50 9.36
CA ASP A 176 3.35 -13.89 9.74
C ASP A 176 2.05 -13.99 10.52
N VAL A 177 1.12 -14.84 10.08
CA VAL A 177 -0.12 -15.13 10.82
C VAL A 177 -0.27 -16.64 11.06
N PRO A 178 -0.78 -17.07 12.22
CA PRO A 178 -1.07 -18.47 12.46
C PRO A 178 -2.25 -18.93 11.58
N LEU A 179 -2.13 -20.14 11.05
CA LEU A 179 -3.25 -20.86 10.48
C LEU A 179 -3.84 -21.73 11.59
N THR A 180 -4.99 -21.31 12.10
CA THR A 180 -5.83 -22.18 12.93
C THR A 180 -6.44 -23.27 12.06
N ASP A 181 -6.51 -24.48 12.61
CA ASP A 181 -7.22 -25.61 11.97
C ASP A 181 -8.72 -25.33 11.84
#